data_AF-A0A151I6Z2-F1
#
_entry.id   AF-A0A151I6Z2-F1
#
_cell.length_a   1.000
_cell.length_b   1.000
_cell.length_c   1.000
_cell.angle_alpha   90.00
_cell.angle_beta   90.00
_cell.angle_gamma   90.00
#
_symmetry.space_group_name_H-M   'P 1'
#
loop_
_entity.id
_entity.type
_entity.pdbx_description
1 polymer ?
#
loop_
_entity_poly.entity_id
_entity_poly.type
_entity_poly.pdbx_seq_one_letter_code
_entity_poly.pdbx_strand_id
1 'polypeptide(L)'
;MLKKCGYCGLILADDTLLWHKCFKKFNEETHAVQIGEDGVVILIHKSQIVHQQDKVLDAEMNNCEDNDAIVSESLQSQDELLISIMFGKRALWDSNIPAKERSKLKKNDQWQEVYNLMGGVLNIKELKDR
;
A
#
# COMPACT_ATOMS: atom_id res chain seq x y z
N MET A 1 -1.64 15.33 17.91
CA MET A 1 -2.02 13.97 17.45
C MET A 1 -0.73 13.19 17.23
N LEU A 2 -0.57 12.03 17.85
CA LEU A 2 0.65 11.22 17.74
C LEU A 2 0.69 10.54 16.36
N LYS A 3 1.79 10.70 15.62
CA LYS A 3 1.96 10.08 14.29
C LYS A 3 2.74 8.77 14.43
N LYS A 4 2.31 7.70 13.75
CA LYS A 4 3.00 6.41 13.71
C LYS A 4 3.16 5.93 12.27
N CYS A 5 4.28 5.28 11.98
CA CYS A 5 4.57 4.72 10.67
C CYS A 5 3.64 3.53 10.38
N GLY A 6 2.89 3.58 9.30
CA GLY A 6 1.99 2.49 8.88
C GLY A 6 2.71 1.21 8.43
N TYR A 7 4.03 1.27 8.23
CA TYR A 7 4.82 0.13 7.75
C TYR A 7 5.54 -0.64 8.85
N CYS A 8 5.96 0.04 9.93
CA CYS A 8 6.73 -0.59 11.02
C CYS A 8 6.18 -0.30 12.42
N GLY A 9 5.13 0.52 12.54
CA GLY A 9 4.48 0.86 13.81
C GLY A 9 5.24 1.83 14.71
N LEU A 10 6.44 2.28 14.33
CA LEU A 10 7.21 3.23 15.14
C LEU A 10 6.57 4.63 15.16
N ILE A 11 6.73 5.34 16.28
CA ILE A 11 6.31 6.73 16.39
C ILE A 11 7.20 7.62 15.52
N LEU A 12 6.56 8.54 14.80
CA LEU A 12 7.21 9.50 13.92
C LEU A 12 7.28 10.86 14.63
N ALA A 13 8.47 11.44 14.71
CA ALA A 13 8.63 12.85 15.08
C ALA A 13 8.22 13.73 13.91
N ASP A 14 7.60 14.88 14.21
CA ASP A 14 6.97 15.76 13.21
C ASP A 14 7.99 16.29 12.19
N ASP A 15 9.20 16.56 12.63
CA ASP A 15 10.28 17.21 11.92
C ASP A 15 11.19 16.22 11.14
N THR A 16 11.01 14.91 11.35
CA THR A 16 11.80 13.86 10.68
C THR A 16 10.93 12.81 9.99
N LEU A 17 9.67 13.13 9.70
CA LEU A 17 8.71 12.18 9.14
C LEU A 17 9.29 11.50 7.90
N LEU A 18 9.72 12.27 6.90
CA LEU A 18 10.29 11.76 5.63
C LEU A 18 11.66 11.09 5.76
N TRP A 19 12.36 11.30 6.88
CA TRP A 19 13.68 10.72 7.13
C TRP A 19 13.56 9.29 7.67
N HIS A 20 12.34 8.86 8.01
CA HIS A 20 12.09 7.52 8.49
C HIS A 20 12.44 6.47 7.42
N LYS A 21 13.15 5.42 7.81
CA LYS A 21 13.67 4.37 6.90
C LYS A 21 12.63 3.77 5.94
N CYS A 22 11.37 3.67 6.37
CA CYS A 22 10.28 3.14 5.54
C CYS A 22 9.87 4.08 4.39
N PHE A 23 10.27 5.34 4.43
CA PHE A 23 9.99 6.33 3.38
C PHE A 23 11.24 6.66 2.56
N LYS A 24 12.31 5.84 2.62
CA LYS A 24 13.54 6.06 1.84
C LYS A 24 13.31 6.16 0.32
N LYS A 25 12.23 5.55 -0.19
CA LYS A 25 11.83 5.60 -1.61
C LYS A 25 10.83 6.73 -1.91
N PHE A 26 10.58 7.63 -0.96
CA PHE A 26 9.70 8.77 -1.19
C PHE A 26 10.24 9.61 -2.35
N ASN A 27 9.34 9.98 -3.25
CA ASN A 27 9.59 10.87 -4.36
C ASN A 27 8.42 11.86 -4.37
N GLU A 28 8.72 13.15 -4.24
CA GLU A 28 7.72 14.21 -4.13
C GLU A 28 6.87 14.36 -5.40
N GLU A 29 7.39 14.01 -6.58
CA GLU A 29 6.65 14.08 -7.84
C GLU A 29 5.57 13.01 -7.91
N THR A 30 5.90 11.79 -7.49
CA THR A 30 5.05 10.60 -7.68
C THR A 30 4.28 10.16 -6.43
N HIS A 31 4.71 10.56 -5.23
CA HIS A 31 4.09 10.15 -3.97
C HIS A 31 3.45 11.32 -3.21
N ALA A 32 2.45 10.99 -2.41
CA ALA A 32 1.89 11.86 -1.38
C ALA A 32 1.91 11.16 -0.03
N VAL A 33 1.94 11.95 1.05
CA VAL A 33 1.84 11.45 2.42
C VAL A 33 0.37 11.50 2.85
N GLN A 34 -0.19 10.35 3.22
CA GLN A 34 -1.53 10.27 3.79
C GLN A 34 -1.42 10.00 5.30
N ILE A 35 -2.16 10.78 6.08
CA ILE A 35 -2.28 10.62 7.53
C ILE A 35 -3.71 10.22 7.84
N GLY A 36 -3.91 9.00 8.34
CA GLY A 36 -5.21 8.51 8.80
C GLY A 36 -5.64 9.16 10.11
N GLU A 37 -6.94 9.08 10.41
CA GLU A 37 -7.53 9.62 11.66
C GLU A 37 -6.90 9.04 12.93
N ASP A 38 -6.39 7.81 12.86
CA ASP A 38 -5.72 7.10 13.95
C ASP A 38 -4.22 7.42 14.07
N GLY A 39 -3.73 8.39 13.29
CA GLY A 39 -2.34 8.83 13.28
C GLY A 39 -1.40 7.97 12.45
N VAL A 40 -1.91 6.96 11.73
CA VAL A 40 -1.09 6.18 10.77
C VAL A 40 -0.65 7.06 9.61
N VAL A 41 0.65 7.03 9.32
CA VAL A 41 1.25 7.68 8.16
C VAL A 41 1.69 6.64 7.14
N ILE A 42 1.22 6.78 5.90
CA ILE A 42 1.61 5.97 4.75
C ILE A 42 1.97 6.84 3.55
N LEU A 43 2.72 6.27 2.60
CA LEU A 43 2.94 6.85 1.28
C LEU A 43 1.93 6.26 0.29
N ILE A 44 1.32 7.12 -0.49
CA ILE A 44 0.41 6.75 -1.58
C ILE A 44 0.95 7.30 -2.90
N HIS A 45 0.71 6.62 -4.00
CA HIS A 45 1.11 7.12 -5.31
C HIS A 45 0.07 8.13 -5.81
N LYS A 46 0.50 9.27 -6.34
CA LYS A 46 -0.41 10.35 -6.75
C LYS A 46 -1.37 9.94 -7.85
N SER A 47 -0.98 9.05 -8.78
CA SER A 47 -1.92 8.52 -9.77
C SER A 47 -3.12 7.80 -9.14
N GLN A 48 -2.96 7.27 -7.92
CA GLN A 48 -4.03 6.59 -7.18
C GLN A 48 -4.99 7.58 -6.48
N ILE A 49 -4.59 8.85 -6.32
CA ILE A 49 -5.45 9.92 -5.79
C ILE A 49 -6.44 10.36 -6.87
N VAL A 50 -5.98 10.50 -8.12
CA VAL A 50 -6.80 10.96 -9.25
C VAL A 50 -7.99 10.01 -9.50
N HIS A 51 -7.78 8.70 -9.37
CA HIS A 51 -8.86 7.70 -9.49
C HIS A 51 -9.93 7.76 -8.38
N GLN A 52 -9.70 8.48 -7.27
CA GLN A 52 -10.72 8.66 -6.22
C GLN A 52 -11.58 9.92 -6.43
N GLN A 53 -11.12 10.88 -7.24
CA GLN A 53 -11.87 12.12 -7.53
C GLN A 53 -12.66 12.06 -8.84
N ASP A 54 -12.21 11.30 -9.84
CA ASP A 54 -12.87 11.25 -11.16
C ASP A 54 -13.90 10.11 -11.29
N LYS A 55 -14.78 9.96 -10.29
CA LYS A 55 -16.01 9.15 -10.44
C LYS A 55 -17.19 9.99 -10.91
N VAL A 56 -16.96 10.99 -11.77
CA VAL A 56 -18.01 11.76 -12.44
C VAL A 56 -17.49 12.20 -13.82
N LEU A 57 -17.97 11.52 -14.89
CA LEU A 57 -17.94 11.91 -16.32
C LEU A 57 -16.55 11.80 -17.00
N ASP A 58 -16.30 11.25 -18.20
CA ASP A 58 -17.12 10.77 -19.32
C ASP A 58 -16.29 9.81 -20.21
N ALA A 59 -16.95 9.29 -21.25
CA ALA A 59 -16.60 8.21 -22.14
C ALA A 59 -15.36 8.37 -23.07
N GLU A 60 -15.03 7.24 -23.71
CA GLU A 60 -14.46 7.07 -25.07
C GLU A 60 -12.94 7.07 -25.31
N MET A 61 -12.46 5.84 -25.60
CA MET A 61 -11.61 5.42 -26.72
C MET A 61 -10.50 6.37 -27.20
N ASN A 62 -9.24 5.91 -27.13
CA ASN A 62 -8.36 5.93 -28.30
C ASN A 62 -7.21 4.93 -28.19
N ASN A 63 -7.02 4.22 -29.30
CA ASN A 63 -5.95 3.28 -29.62
C ASN A 63 -4.79 4.07 -30.24
N CYS A 64 -3.54 3.78 -29.91
CA CYS A 64 -2.41 4.03 -30.83
C CYS A 64 -1.20 3.15 -30.51
N GLU A 65 -0.59 2.66 -31.58
CA GLU A 65 0.49 1.69 -31.66
C GLU A 65 1.89 2.32 -31.52
N ASP A 66 2.81 1.49 -31.04
CA ASP A 66 4.28 1.47 -31.20
C ASP A 66 5.13 2.73 -30.94
N ASN A 67 6.05 2.62 -29.98
CA ASN A 67 7.50 2.81 -30.23
C ASN A 67 8.38 2.36 -29.05
N ASP A 68 9.55 1.86 -29.43
CA ASP A 68 10.57 1.12 -28.70
C ASP A 68 11.16 1.73 -27.41
N ALA A 69 11.55 0.80 -26.53
CA ALA A 69 12.61 0.88 -25.51
C ALA A 69 12.46 1.87 -24.34
N ILE A 70 11.64 1.49 -23.35
CA ILE A 70 11.94 1.79 -21.93
C ILE A 70 11.96 0.49 -21.15
N VAL A 71 13.16 0.15 -20.67
CA VAL A 71 13.48 -1.01 -19.86
C VAL A 71 12.63 -1.04 -18.59
N SER A 72 11.66 -1.95 -18.57
CA SER A 72 11.36 -2.87 -17.47
C SER A 72 11.69 -2.38 -16.04
N GLU A 73 10.92 -1.44 -15.52
CA GLU A 73 10.72 -1.26 -14.07
C GLU A 73 9.23 -1.48 -13.74
N SER A 74 8.82 -2.74 -13.94
CA SER A 74 7.78 -3.44 -13.18
C SER A 74 6.38 -2.81 -13.15
N LEU A 75 5.64 -2.96 -14.26
CA LEU A 75 4.17 -3.16 -14.20
C LEU A 75 3.88 -4.54 -13.57
N GLN A 76 4.29 -4.77 -12.32
CA GLN A 76 3.69 -5.87 -11.56
C GLN A 76 2.21 -5.51 -11.43
N SER A 77 1.34 -6.41 -11.88
CA SER A 77 -0.09 -6.25 -11.64
C SER A 77 -0.31 -6.08 -10.13
N GLN A 78 -1.38 -5.38 -9.76
CA GLN A 78 -1.74 -5.26 -8.34
C GLN A 78 -1.82 -6.64 -7.64
N ASP A 79 -2.12 -7.70 -8.40
CA ASP A 79 -2.14 -9.08 -7.91
C ASP A 79 -0.73 -9.61 -7.62
N GLU A 80 0.24 -9.43 -8.52
CA GLU A 80 1.63 -9.86 -8.26
C GLU A 80 2.24 -9.14 -7.05
N LEU A 81 1.93 -7.84 -6.90
CA LEU A 81 2.33 -7.07 -5.73
C LEU A 81 1.65 -7.61 -4.45
N LEU A 82 0.35 -7.89 -4.50
CA LEU A 82 -0.41 -8.44 -3.38
C LEU A 82 0.15 -9.81 -2.95
N ILE A 83 0.41 -10.71 -3.92
CA ILE A 83 1.02 -12.02 -3.67
C ILE A 83 2.39 -11.86 -3.00
N SER A 84 3.24 -10.98 -3.52
CA SER A 84 4.57 -10.71 -2.95
C SER A 84 4.50 -10.23 -1.50
N ILE A 85 3.59 -9.29 -1.20
CA ILE A 85 3.38 -8.78 0.16
C ILE A 85 2.83 -9.88 1.08
N MET A 86 1.80 -10.62 0.64
CA MET A 86 1.15 -11.68 1.42
C MET A 86 2.13 -12.79 1.80
N PHE A 87 3.06 -13.14 0.91
CA PHE A 87 4.07 -14.15 1.19
C PHE A 87 4.91 -13.81 2.43
N GLY A 88 5.19 -12.53 2.66
CA GLY A 88 5.88 -12.04 3.87
C GLY A 88 5.04 -12.05 5.15
N LYS A 89 3.71 -12.28 5.07
CA LYS A 89 2.77 -12.24 6.20
C LYS A 89 2.32 -13.64 6.60
N ARG A 90 3.20 -14.36 7.30
CA ARG A 90 3.01 -15.78 7.65
C ARG A 90 1.71 -16.10 8.40
N ALA A 91 1.17 -15.19 9.22
CA ALA A 91 -0.08 -15.48 9.93
C ALA A 91 -1.31 -15.53 9.00
N LEU A 92 -1.19 -15.02 7.77
CA LEU A 92 -2.23 -15.08 6.75
C LEU A 92 -2.32 -16.46 6.08
N TRP A 93 -1.20 -17.15 5.85
CA TRP A 93 -1.17 -18.36 5.01
C TRP A 93 -0.44 -19.57 5.64
N ASP A 94 0.57 -19.38 6.50
CA ASP A 94 1.41 -20.45 7.02
C ASP A 94 0.71 -21.17 8.19
N SER A 95 0.14 -22.34 7.93
CA SER A 95 -0.54 -23.16 8.93
C SER A 95 0.41 -23.78 9.96
N ASN A 96 1.71 -23.82 9.69
CA ASN A 96 2.72 -24.43 10.57
C ASN A 96 3.11 -23.53 11.75
N ILE A 97 2.78 -22.24 11.71
CA ILE A 97 3.08 -21.36 12.86
C ILE A 97 2.09 -21.63 14.02
N PRO A 98 2.53 -21.44 15.28
CA PRO A 98 1.70 -21.67 16.45
C PRO A 98 0.34 -20.95 16.38
N ALA A 99 -0.72 -21.57 16.91
CA ALA A 99 -2.06 -20.98 16.89
C ALA A 99 -2.13 -19.59 17.53
N LYS A 100 -1.30 -19.33 18.56
CA LYS A 100 -1.13 -18.00 19.18
C LYS A 100 -0.69 -16.91 18.17
N GLU A 101 0.15 -17.28 17.20
CA GLU A 101 0.66 -16.39 16.15
C GLU A 101 -0.34 -16.25 14.99
N ARG A 102 -1.36 -17.11 14.92
CA ARG A 102 -2.49 -17.06 13.98
C ARG A 102 -3.80 -16.56 14.60
N SER A 103 -3.72 -15.94 15.77
CA SER A 103 -4.90 -15.36 16.42
C SER A 103 -5.61 -14.37 15.50
N LYS A 104 -6.92 -14.18 15.71
CA LYS A 104 -7.71 -13.22 14.93
C LYS A 104 -7.09 -11.82 14.94
N LEU A 105 -6.57 -11.40 16.09
CA LEU A 105 -5.88 -10.12 16.24
C LEU A 105 -4.65 -10.03 15.32
N LYS A 106 -3.76 -11.03 15.34
CA LYS A 106 -2.57 -11.06 14.49
C LYS A 106 -2.89 -11.07 13.00
N LYS A 107 -3.94 -11.78 12.59
CA LYS A 107 -4.40 -11.76 11.20
C LYS A 107 -4.90 -10.39 10.79
N ASN A 108 -5.70 -9.74 11.65
CA ASN A 108 -6.20 -8.40 11.39
C ASN A 108 -5.05 -7.37 11.28
N ASP A 109 -4.08 -7.44 12.19
CA ASP A 109 -2.88 -6.59 12.14
C ASP A 109 -2.10 -6.79 10.83
N GLN A 110 -1.89 -8.04 10.41
CA GLN A 110 -1.20 -8.32 9.14
C GLN A 110 -1.98 -7.81 7.93
N TRP A 111 -3.30 -7.96 7.89
CA TRP A 111 -4.12 -7.39 6.82
C TRP A 111 -4.06 -5.87 6.77
N GLN A 112 -3.99 -5.21 7.93
CA GLN A 112 -3.78 -3.76 8.00
C GLN A 112 -2.41 -3.38 7.43
N GLU A 113 -1.36 -4.15 7.73
CA GLU A 113 -0.04 -3.94 7.12
C GLU A 113 -0.06 -4.16 5.60
N VAL A 114 -0.78 -5.18 5.10
CA VAL A 114 -0.95 -5.39 3.65
C VAL A 114 -1.66 -4.18 3.02
N TYR A 115 -2.75 -3.71 3.61
CA TYR A 115 -3.47 -2.52 3.16
C TYR A 115 -2.56 -1.29 3.06
N ASN A 116 -1.76 -1.04 4.10
CA ASN A 116 -0.81 0.08 4.12
C ASN A 116 0.26 -0.08 3.03
N LEU A 117 0.77 -1.30 2.80
CA LEU A 117 1.75 -1.60 1.74
C LEU A 117 1.19 -1.50 0.33
N MET A 118 -0.11 -1.74 0.15
CA MET A 118 -0.84 -1.54 -1.10
C MET A 118 -1.21 -0.07 -1.36
N GLY A 119 -0.69 0.86 -0.54
CA GLY A 119 -0.96 2.30 -0.67
C GLY A 119 -2.37 2.70 -0.25
N GLY A 120 -3.08 1.84 0.48
CA GLY A 120 -4.40 2.14 1.02
C GLY A 120 -5.52 2.30 -0.02
N VAL A 121 -5.30 1.88 -1.26
CA VAL A 121 -6.21 2.11 -2.40
C VAL A 121 -7.44 1.20 -2.36
N LEU A 122 -7.21 -0.10 -2.17
CA LEU A 122 -8.28 -1.09 -2.02
C LEU A 122 -8.59 -1.22 -0.54
N ASN A 123 -9.87 -1.25 -0.19
CA ASN A 123 -10.22 -1.50 1.21
C ASN A 123 -9.87 -2.95 1.60
N ILE A 124 -9.76 -3.22 2.91
CA ILE A 124 -9.34 -4.54 3.41
C ILE A 124 -10.27 -5.67 2.95
N LYS A 125 -11.55 -5.39 2.69
CA LYS A 125 -12.48 -6.40 2.18
C LYS A 125 -12.14 -6.77 0.74
N GLU A 126 -11.95 -5.78 -0.12
CA GLU A 126 -11.55 -5.99 -1.53
C GLU A 126 -10.21 -6.72 -1.63
N LEU A 127 -9.24 -6.41 -0.76
CA LEU A 127 -7.95 -7.11 -0.69
C LEU A 127 -8.06 -8.58 -0.28
N LYS A 128 -9.08 -8.94 0.51
CA LYS A 128 -9.33 -10.32 0.96
C LYS A 128 -10.10 -11.15 -0.06
N ASP A 129 -10.90 -10.49 -0.90
CA ASP A 129 -11.75 -11.12 -1.90
C ASP A 129 -10.99 -11.41 -3.22
N ARG A 130 -9.82 -10.78 -3.42
CA ARG A 130 -8.85 -11.13 -4.48
C ARG A 130 -8.10 -12.41 -4.15
#